data_AF-A0A842MLJ9-F1
#
_entry.id   AF-A0A842MLJ9-F1
#
_cell.length_a   1.000
_cell.length_b   1.000
_cell.length_c   1.000
_cell.angle_alpha   90.00
_cell.angle_beta   90.00
_cell.angle_gamma   90.00
#
_symmetry.space_group_name_H-M   'P 1'
#
loop_
_entity.id
_entity.type
_entity.pdbx_description
1 polymer ?
#
loop_
_entity_poly.entity_id
_entity_poly.type
_entity_poly.pdbx_seq_one_letter_code
_entity_poly.pdbx_strand_id
1 'polypeptide(L)'
;PYLDRQIMAIAPRLIVTLGRYSTAYIFSRAGLTFKGITDARGKFYNASFLGLEVMVFPTFHPAAGLYSGSYRQILIEDFRKLKVKVSEMKLA
;
A
#
# COMPACT_ATOMS: atom_id res chain seq x y z
N PRO A 1 -2.25 -13.98 14.05
CA PRO A 1 -1.65 -12.62 14.03
C PRO A 1 -2.74 -11.54 13.98
N TYR A 2 -2.60 -10.43 14.72
CA TYR A 2 -3.65 -9.40 14.90
C TYR A 2 -4.04 -8.70 13.59
N LEU A 3 -3.07 -8.38 12.72
CA LEU A 3 -3.31 -7.73 11.44
C LEU A 3 -4.25 -8.54 10.53
N ASP A 4 -4.02 -9.86 10.43
CA ASP A 4 -4.85 -10.74 9.61
C ASP A 4 -6.31 -10.73 10.10
N ARG A 5 -6.52 -10.73 11.44
CA ARG A 5 -7.86 -10.63 12.03
C ARG A 5 -8.52 -9.28 11.75
N GLN A 6 -7.75 -8.19 11.82
CA GLN A 6 -8.25 -6.84 11.50
C GLN A 6 -8.65 -6.74 10.03
N ILE A 7 -7.83 -7.25 9.12
CA ILE A 7 -8.12 -7.21 7.68
C ILE A 7 -9.35 -8.05 7.35
N MET A 8 -9.50 -9.24 7.94
CA MET A 8 -10.71 -10.05 7.75
C MET A 8 -11.96 -9.36 8.30
N ALA A 9 -11.87 -8.68 9.45
CA ALA A 9 -13.01 -7.98 10.04
C ALA A 9 -13.41 -6.71 9.27
N ILE A 10 -12.44 -5.99 8.70
CA ILE A 10 -12.68 -4.76 7.93
C ILE A 10 -13.09 -5.07 6.48
N ALA A 11 -12.59 -6.18 5.91
CA ALA A 11 -12.75 -6.55 4.50
C ALA A 11 -12.43 -5.40 3.53
N PRO A 12 -11.22 -4.80 3.57
CA PRO A 12 -10.90 -3.60 2.81
C PRO A 12 -10.80 -3.89 1.31
N ARG A 13 -11.35 -2.98 0.49
CA ARG A 13 -11.14 -2.99 -0.98
C ARG A 13 -9.75 -2.51 -1.39
N LEU A 14 -9.09 -1.71 -0.54
CA LEU A 14 -7.79 -1.09 -0.78
C LEU A 14 -6.95 -1.06 0.50
N ILE A 15 -5.70 -1.53 0.42
CA ILE A 15 -4.72 -1.50 1.50
C ILE A 15 -3.53 -0.65 1.06
N VAL A 16 -3.24 0.40 1.83
CA VAL A 16 -2.05 1.23 1.63
C VAL A 16 -0.95 0.75 2.58
N THR A 17 0.21 0.36 2.03
CA THR A 17 1.36 -0.08 2.84
C THR A 17 2.42 1.02 2.91
N LEU A 18 2.82 1.36 4.13
CA LEU A 18 3.77 2.44 4.40
C LEU A 18 5.15 1.85 4.69
N GLY A 19 6.04 1.89 3.70
CA GLY A 19 7.42 1.46 3.81
C GLY A 19 7.66 -0.03 3.58
N ARG A 20 8.94 -0.40 3.57
CA ARG A 20 9.43 -1.73 3.16
C ARG A 20 8.80 -2.89 3.95
N TYR A 21 8.71 -2.77 5.27
CA TYR A 21 8.31 -3.89 6.13
C TYR A 21 6.84 -4.29 5.91
N SER A 22 5.94 -3.31 5.92
CA SER A 22 4.51 -3.54 5.69
C SER A 22 4.24 -4.05 4.27
N THR A 23 4.91 -3.49 3.26
CA THR A 23 4.81 -3.95 1.88
C THR A 23 5.32 -5.37 1.72
N ALA A 24 6.49 -5.71 2.27
CA ALA A 24 7.05 -7.06 2.18
C ALA A 24 6.14 -8.10 2.84
N TYR A 25 5.56 -7.79 4.00
CA TYR A 25 4.60 -8.66 4.66
C TYR A 25 3.39 -8.93 3.77
N ILE A 26 2.70 -7.88 3.30
CA ILE A 26 1.50 -8.04 2.47
C ILE A 26 1.84 -8.76 1.15
N PHE A 27 2.94 -8.41 0.49
CA PHE A 27 3.34 -9.04 -0.77
C PHE A 27 3.60 -10.53 -0.60
N SER A 28 4.35 -10.93 0.45
CA SER A 28 4.67 -12.34 0.70
C SER A 28 3.41 -13.19 0.94
N ARG A 29 2.42 -12.61 1.61
CA ARG A 29 1.16 -13.28 1.94
C ARG A 29 0.16 -13.27 0.78
N ALA A 30 0.31 -12.32 -0.15
CA ALA A 30 -0.57 -12.17 -1.32
C ALA A 30 0.04 -12.76 -2.61
N GLY A 31 1.16 -13.49 -2.50
CA GLY A 31 1.83 -14.12 -3.65
C GLY A 31 2.52 -13.15 -4.62
N LEU A 32 2.78 -11.90 -4.20
CA LEU A 32 3.43 -10.89 -5.01
C LEU A 32 4.96 -10.90 -4.79
N THR A 33 5.71 -10.68 -5.87
CA THR A 33 7.18 -10.56 -5.79
C THR A 33 7.57 -9.15 -5.32
N PHE A 34 8.38 -9.06 -4.26
CA PHE A 34 8.88 -7.80 -3.72
C PHE A 34 10.39 -7.63 -3.96
N LYS A 35 10.76 -6.72 -4.89
CA LYS A 35 12.17 -6.39 -5.20
C LYS A 35 12.74 -5.27 -4.32
N GLY A 36 11.87 -4.38 -3.84
CA GLY A 36 12.26 -3.25 -3.02
C GLY A 36 11.18 -2.16 -3.02
N ILE A 37 11.18 -1.33 -1.98
CA ILE A 37 10.12 -0.32 -1.82
C ILE A 37 10.15 0.74 -2.92
N THR A 38 11.35 1.11 -3.40
CA THR A 38 11.52 2.09 -4.49
C THR A 38 10.90 1.61 -5.81
N ASP A 39 10.99 0.31 -6.11
CA ASP A 39 10.39 -0.27 -7.32
C ASP A 39 8.88 -0.51 -7.14
N ALA A 40 8.46 -0.92 -5.94
CA ALA A 40 7.08 -1.27 -5.66
C ALA A 40 6.15 -0.04 -5.55
N ARG A 41 6.66 1.09 -5.02
CA ARG A 41 5.83 2.24 -4.66
C ARG A 41 5.12 2.92 -5.83
N GLY A 42 3.99 3.56 -5.54
CA GLY A 42 3.26 4.39 -6.50
C GLY A 42 2.56 3.61 -7.62
N LYS A 43 2.44 2.28 -7.46
CA LYS A 43 1.78 1.33 -8.37
C LYS A 43 0.67 0.60 -7.60
N PHE A 44 -0.40 0.25 -8.30
CA PHE A 44 -1.50 -0.54 -7.75
C PHE A 44 -1.30 -2.01 -8.12
N TYR A 45 -1.49 -2.89 -7.14
CA TYR A 45 -1.39 -4.34 -7.33
C TYR A 45 -2.71 -4.98 -6.93
N ASN A 46 -3.32 -5.72 -7.83
CA ASN A 46 -4.44 -6.58 -7.48
C ASN A 46 -3.87 -7.86 -6.88
N ALA A 47 -4.39 -8.26 -5.71
CA ALA A 47 -3.93 -9.44 -5.01
C ALA A 47 -5.07 -10.13 -4.29
N SER A 48 -4.91 -11.43 -4.06
CA SER A 48 -5.75 -12.17 -3.13
C SER A 48 -5.02 -12.28 -1.80
N PHE A 49 -5.62 -11.77 -0.73
CA PHE A 49 -5.06 -11.84 0.61
C PHE A 49 -6.14 -12.30 1.59
N LEU A 50 -5.90 -13.43 2.28
CA LEU A 50 -6.86 -14.06 3.19
C LEU A 50 -8.23 -14.38 2.54
N GLY A 51 -8.23 -14.73 1.25
CA GLY A 51 -9.45 -15.01 0.48
C GLY A 51 -10.22 -13.78 0.04
N LEU A 52 -9.71 -12.57 0.30
CA LEU A 52 -10.28 -11.31 -0.14
C LEU A 52 -9.55 -10.81 -1.40
N GLU A 53 -10.30 -10.32 -2.37
CA GLU A 53 -9.74 -9.51 -3.45
C GLU A 53 -9.44 -8.11 -2.93
N VAL A 54 -8.15 -7.78 -2.86
CA VAL A 54 -7.69 -6.50 -2.32
C VAL A 54 -6.78 -5.82 -3.33
N MET A 55 -6.94 -4.51 -3.47
CA MET A 55 -5.95 -3.69 -4.14
C MET A 55 -4.89 -3.27 -3.11
N VAL A 56 -3.61 -3.41 -3.43
CA VAL A 56 -2.50 -3.00 -2.58
C VAL A 56 -1.77 -1.84 -3.23
N PHE A 57 -1.54 -0.77 -2.45
CA PHE A 57 -0.79 0.41 -2.89
C PHE A 57 0.38 0.69 -1.94
N PRO A 58 1.61 0.33 -2.33
CA PRO A 58 2.81 0.65 -1.55
C PRO A 58 3.23 2.12 -1.72
N THR A 59 3.70 2.72 -0.63
CA THR A 59 4.39 4.01 -0.64
C THR A 59 5.50 4.05 0.41
N PHE A 60 6.31 5.11 0.44
CA PHE A 60 7.34 5.25 1.46
C PHE A 60 6.75 5.42 2.86
N HIS A 61 7.53 5.05 3.87
CA HIS A 61 7.16 5.34 5.25
C HIS A 61 7.19 6.86 5.47
N PRO A 62 6.20 7.47 6.16
CA PRO A 62 6.14 8.92 6.37
C PRO A 62 7.42 9.51 6.98
N ALA A 63 8.09 8.74 7.85
CA ALA A 63 9.38 9.14 8.44
C ALA A 63 10.45 9.49 7.38
N ALA A 64 10.45 8.83 6.22
CA ALA A 64 11.41 9.16 5.14
C ALA A 64 11.20 10.58 4.58
N GLY A 65 9.95 11.09 4.60
CA GLY A 65 9.62 12.45 4.20
C GLY A 65 9.97 13.52 5.23
N LEU A 66 10.33 13.14 6.46
CA LEU A 66 10.76 14.10 7.49
C LEU A 66 12.22 14.53 7.28
N TYR A 67 13.06 13.62 6.80
CA TYR A 67 14.51 13.85 6.65
C TYR A 67 14.92 14.31 5.25
N SER A 68 14.06 14.14 4.24
CA SER A 68 14.37 14.49 2.85
C SER A 68 13.18 15.12 2.13
N GLY A 69 13.40 16.32 1.59
CA GLY A 69 12.42 17.02 0.77
C GLY A 69 12.03 16.26 -0.50
N SER A 70 12.97 15.50 -1.10
CA SER A 70 12.67 14.70 -2.28
C SER A 70 11.73 13.54 -1.96
N TYR A 71 11.94 12.82 -0.85
CA TYR A 71 11.04 11.76 -0.42
C TYR A 71 9.67 12.29 0.01
N ARG A 72 9.61 13.49 0.59
CA ARG A 72 8.35 14.17 0.89
C ARG A 72 7.55 14.45 -0.38
N GLN A 73 8.19 15.00 -1.41
CA GLN A 73 7.53 15.29 -2.68
C GLN A 73 6.97 14.02 -3.32
N ILE A 74 7.77 12.95 -3.29
CA ILE A 74 7.40 11.64 -3.79
C ILE A 74 6.19 11.05 -3.04
N LEU A 75 6.15 11.17 -1.71
CA LEU A 75 5.01 10.76 -0.88
C LEU A 75 3.74 11.54 -1.24
N ILE A 76 3.85 12.85 -1.44
CA ILE A 76 2.72 13.70 -1.85
C ILE A 76 2.16 13.24 -3.21
N GLU A 77 3.03 12.92 -4.16
CA GLU A 77 2.63 12.41 -5.48
C GLU A 77 1.91 11.06 -5.39
N ASP A 78 2.39 10.15 -4.54
CA ASP A 78 1.71 8.87 -4.28
C ASP A 78 0.31 9.09 -3.71
N PHE A 79 0.16 9.98 -2.74
CA PHE A 79 -1.14 10.29 -2.16
C PHE A 79 -2.08 11.01 -3.13
N ARG A 80 -1.55 11.80 -4.08
CA ARG A 80 -2.35 12.36 -5.18
C ARG A 80 -2.90 11.26 -6.09
N LYS A 81 -2.07 10.29 -6.48
CA LYS A 81 -2.52 9.11 -7.25
C LYS A 81 -3.55 8.30 -6.47
N LEU A 82 -3.32 8.10 -5.18
CA LEU A 82 -4.24 7.42 -4.29
C LEU A 82 -5.61 8.11 -4.24
N LYS A 83 -5.64 9.45 -4.12
CA LYS A 83 -6.89 10.23 -4.12
C LYS A 83 -7.71 9.99 -5.38
N VAL A 84 -7.08 10.07 -6.56
CA VAL A 84 -7.74 9.79 -7.84
C VAL A 84 -8.32 8.38 -7.84
N LYS A 85 -7.54 7.39 -7.39
CA LYS A 85 -7.99 6.00 -7.36
C LYS A 85 -9.15 5.75 -6.41
N VAL A 86 -9.12 6.33 -5.22
CA VAL A 86 -10.20 6.24 -4.23
C VAL A 86 -11.51 6.81 -4.79
N SER A 87 -11.43 7.94 -5.50
CA SER A 87 -12.59 8.53 -6.19
C SER A 87 -13.12 7.63 -7.32
N GLU A 88 -12.25 7.05 -8.15
CA GLU A 88 -12.65 6.08 -9.19
C GLU A 88 -13.37 4.86 -8.60
N MET A 89 -12.87 4.35 -7.47
CA MET A 89 -13.42 3.17 -6.81
C MET A 89 -14.69 3.46 -6.01
N LYS A 90 -15.12 4.74 -5.93
CA LYS A 90 -16.24 5.22 -5.10
C LYS A 90 -16.10 4.79 -3.64
N LEU A 91 -14.90 4.90 -3.10
CA LEU A 91 -14.56 4.53 -1.72
C LEU A 91 -14.75 5.68 -0.72
N ALA A 92 -14.93 6.91 -1.21
CA ALA A 92 -15.16 8.13 -0.46
C ALA A 92 -16.04 9.09 -1.25
#